data_AF-A0A2D7HYI1-F1
#
_entry.id   AF-A0A2D7HYI1-F1
#
_cell.length_a   1.000
_cell.length_b   1.000
_cell.length_c   1.000
_cell.angle_alpha   90.00
_cell.angle_beta   90.00
_cell.angle_gamma   90.00
#
_symmetry.space_group_name_H-M   'P 1'
#
loop_
_entity.id
_entity.type
_entity.pdbx_description
1 polymer ?
#
loop_
_entity_poly.entity_id
_entity_poly.type
_entity_poly.pdbx_seq_one_letter_code
_entity_poly.pdbx_strand_id
1 'polypeptide(L)'
;MKALAPSSIGPKGLVQKDVDSGVDIPRAEKDRNMTTTTTNSRAHRGHGRKKEKTPGAQGKRASVAQKEDSVLSPSAFLAMPVESSQIKYLISERPELLEPELNVSVDAEGNQCGVGFETEVGEIDLLARSLSGDWVVVMVAGSDGATDPIPSMLQRLGWVQKHLCGSGQITRGILLVDRMDETTRYAAAALADSVDFVTWRMSLQFEPMPS
;
A
#
# COMPACT_ATOMS: atom_id res chain seq x y z
N MET A 1 -28.70 20.87 -34.16
CA MET A 1 -27.39 20.76 -33.49
C MET A 1 -27.19 19.31 -33.10
N LYS A 2 -26.06 18.70 -33.46
CA LYS A 2 -25.74 17.29 -33.14
C LYS A 2 -24.65 17.31 -32.06
N ALA A 3 -24.88 16.67 -30.92
CA ALA A 3 -23.87 16.57 -29.87
C ALA A 3 -22.73 15.65 -30.34
N LEU A 4 -21.48 16.08 -30.14
CA LEU A 4 -20.33 15.17 -30.22
C LEU A 4 -20.29 14.34 -28.93
N ALA A 5 -20.09 13.04 -29.07
CA ALA A 5 -19.73 12.17 -27.96
C ALA A 5 -18.24 12.37 -27.61
N PRO A 6 -17.84 12.22 -26.32
CA PRO A 6 -16.43 12.24 -25.95
C PRO A 6 -15.69 11.06 -26.57
N SER A 7 -14.46 11.30 -27.05
CA SER A 7 -13.63 10.28 -27.67
C SER A 7 -13.02 9.34 -26.63
N SER A 8 -13.38 8.06 -26.70
CA SER A 8 -12.59 7.01 -26.06
C SER A 8 -11.23 6.92 -26.74
N ILE A 9 -10.17 7.31 -26.03
CA ILE A 9 -8.78 7.10 -26.40
C ILE A 9 -8.09 6.44 -25.20
N GLY A 10 -8.35 5.15 -25.00
CA GLY A 10 -7.44 4.31 -24.22
C GLY A 10 -6.15 4.03 -25.02
N PRO A 11 -4.99 3.90 -24.36
CA PRO A 11 -3.72 3.72 -25.06
C PRO A 11 -3.64 2.36 -25.76
N LYS A 12 -3.83 2.37 -27.09
CA LYS A 12 -3.42 1.27 -27.96
C LYS A 12 -1.90 1.29 -28.05
N GLY A 13 -1.20 0.41 -27.32
CA GLY A 13 0.27 0.40 -27.39
C GLY A 13 1.01 -0.64 -26.55
N LEU A 14 0.50 -1.12 -25.42
CA LEU A 14 1.22 -2.13 -24.64
C LEU A 14 1.18 -3.49 -25.35
N VAL A 15 2.36 -3.95 -25.80
CA VAL A 15 2.55 -5.27 -26.43
C VAL A 15 3.21 -6.22 -25.45
N GLN A 16 2.52 -7.33 -25.23
CA GLN A 16 3.00 -8.48 -24.49
C GLN A 16 4.16 -9.15 -25.26
N LYS A 17 5.37 -9.11 -24.70
CA LYS A 17 6.47 -9.97 -25.16
C LYS A 17 6.30 -11.34 -24.52
N ASP A 18 5.59 -12.23 -25.21
CA ASP A 18 5.50 -13.64 -24.85
C ASP A 18 6.90 -14.29 -24.92
N VAL A 19 7.40 -14.74 -23.78
CA VAL A 19 8.52 -15.67 -23.71
C VAL A 19 7.94 -17.07 -23.81
N ASP A 20 7.99 -17.63 -25.02
CA ASP A 20 7.48 -18.96 -25.31
C ASP A 20 8.23 -20.03 -24.50
N SER A 21 7.57 -20.52 -23.45
CA SER A 21 8.03 -21.63 -22.61
C SER A 21 7.04 -22.78 -22.73
N GLY A 22 7.01 -23.38 -23.92
CA GLY A 22 6.18 -24.54 -24.24
C GLY A 22 6.36 -25.71 -23.26
N VAL A 23 5.41 -25.85 -22.33
CA VAL A 23 5.20 -27.05 -21.51
C VAL A 23 3.69 -27.31 -21.44
N ASP A 24 3.23 -28.31 -22.19
CA ASP A 24 1.87 -28.85 -22.08
C ASP A 24 1.64 -29.46 -20.69
N ILE A 25 0.60 -29.02 -19.98
CA ILE A 25 0.10 -29.66 -18.75
C ILE A 25 -1.39 -29.94 -18.91
N PRO A 26 -1.84 -31.22 -18.84
CA PRO A 26 -3.24 -31.57 -19.07
C PRO A 26 -4.15 -31.21 -17.90
N ARG A 27 -5.38 -30.77 -18.23
CA ARG A 27 -6.47 -30.54 -17.28
C ARG A 27 -6.79 -31.78 -16.45
N ALA A 28 -7.03 -31.58 -15.15
CA ALA A 28 -7.72 -32.54 -14.29
C ALA A 28 -9.00 -31.90 -13.73
N GLU A 29 -10.13 -32.55 -13.98
CA GLU A 29 -11.48 -32.14 -13.57
C GLU A 29 -11.98 -33.16 -12.54
N LYS A 30 -12.38 -32.73 -11.32
CA LYS A 30 -13.19 -33.59 -10.45
C LYS A 30 -13.98 -32.88 -9.34
N ASP A 31 -15.29 -32.94 -9.54
CA ASP A 31 -16.41 -33.14 -8.60
C ASP A 31 -16.41 -32.68 -7.13
N ARG A 32 -17.59 -32.17 -6.80
CA ARG A 32 -18.15 -31.83 -5.48
C ARG A 32 -18.32 -33.07 -4.60
N ASN A 33 -18.22 -32.92 -3.27
CA ASN A 33 -19.42 -33.09 -2.44
C ASN A 33 -19.33 -32.55 -1.00
N MET A 34 -20.49 -32.27 -0.42
CA MET A 34 -20.69 -31.79 0.95
C MET A 34 -20.76 -32.96 1.96
N THR A 35 -20.32 -32.74 3.20
CA THR A 35 -21.14 -33.13 4.37
C THR A 35 -20.79 -32.34 5.63
N THR A 36 -21.82 -31.91 6.35
CA THR A 36 -21.77 -31.27 7.67
C THR A 36 -21.72 -32.30 8.79
N THR A 37 -21.16 -31.97 9.96
CA THR A 37 -21.66 -32.46 11.27
C THR A 37 -21.27 -31.52 12.42
N THR A 38 -22.25 -31.28 13.29
CA THR A 38 -22.28 -30.42 14.49
C THR A 38 -21.61 -31.10 15.71
N THR A 39 -21.26 -30.34 16.78
CA THR A 39 -21.76 -30.56 18.18
C THR A 39 -20.81 -30.13 19.33
N ASN A 40 -21.25 -29.08 20.06
CA ASN A 40 -21.16 -28.77 21.51
C ASN A 40 -19.83 -28.62 22.30
N SER A 41 -19.71 -27.41 22.89
CA SER A 41 -19.66 -27.09 24.35
C SER A 41 -18.76 -27.91 25.30
N ARG A 42 -18.06 -27.29 26.27
CA ARG A 42 -18.68 -26.80 27.53
C ARG A 42 -17.71 -25.94 28.35
N ALA A 43 -18.26 -25.00 29.14
CA ALA A 43 -17.50 -24.11 30.02
C ALA A 43 -17.09 -24.75 31.37
N HIS A 44 -16.09 -24.17 32.04
CA HIS A 44 -15.86 -24.34 33.48
C HIS A 44 -15.67 -23.00 34.22
N ARG A 45 -16.32 -22.87 35.37
CA ARG A 45 -16.18 -21.78 36.35
C ARG A 45 -15.40 -22.27 37.58
N GLY A 46 -14.70 -21.35 38.27
CA GLY A 46 -14.27 -21.47 39.66
C GLY A 46 -13.44 -20.24 40.07
N HIS A 47 -13.95 -19.23 40.77
CA HIS A 47 -14.23 -19.10 42.22
C HIS A 47 -13.00 -19.27 43.15
N GLY A 48 -12.57 -18.17 43.80
CA GLY A 48 -11.51 -18.12 44.84
C GLY A 48 -11.50 -16.81 45.64
N ARG A 49 -11.33 -16.86 46.98
CA ARG A 49 -11.70 -15.81 47.97
C ARG A 49 -10.76 -15.89 49.20
N LYS A 50 -10.56 -14.89 50.09
CA LYS A 50 -10.91 -13.44 50.26
C LYS A 50 -10.03 -12.90 51.42
N LYS A 51 -9.88 -11.55 51.59
CA LYS A 51 -9.43 -10.73 52.77
C LYS A 51 -8.35 -9.70 52.37
N GLU A 52 -8.47 -8.39 52.65
CA GLU A 52 -8.40 -7.63 53.94
C GLU A 52 -6.99 -7.66 54.58
N LYS A 53 -6.39 -6.57 55.12
CA LYS A 53 -6.85 -5.20 55.46
C LYS A 53 -5.67 -4.19 55.61
N THR A 54 -5.96 -2.88 55.57
CA THR A 54 -5.11 -1.67 55.81
C THR A 54 -4.81 -1.40 57.31
N PRO A 55 -4.18 -0.28 57.77
CA PRO A 55 -3.28 0.73 57.13
C PRO A 55 -2.01 1.08 57.97
N GLY A 56 -1.14 2.03 57.54
CA GLY A 56 -0.15 2.63 58.46
C GLY A 56 0.80 3.71 57.93
N ALA A 57 0.81 4.86 58.62
CA ALA A 57 1.88 5.88 58.77
C ALA A 57 2.36 6.74 57.56
N GLN A 58 2.19 8.06 57.72
CA GLN A 58 2.79 9.12 56.91
C GLN A 58 4.27 9.36 57.30
N GLY A 59 5.11 9.70 56.32
CA GLY A 59 6.41 10.34 56.54
C GLY A 59 6.56 11.59 55.67
N LYS A 60 6.66 12.79 56.28
CA LYS A 60 6.96 14.04 55.59
C LYS A 60 8.41 14.46 55.86
N ARG A 61 9.24 14.65 54.82
CA ARG A 61 9.90 15.93 54.49
C ARG A 61 11.00 15.84 53.42
N ALA A 62 10.95 16.82 52.51
CA ALA A 62 12.06 17.57 51.93
C ALA A 62 13.16 16.86 51.10
N SER A 63 13.04 17.02 49.77
CA SER A 63 14.12 17.47 48.89
C SER A 63 13.62 18.77 48.22
N VAL A 64 14.12 19.93 48.63
CA VAL A 64 15.20 20.67 47.94
C VAL A 64 14.89 20.85 46.46
N ALA A 65 14.40 22.04 46.12
CA ALA A 65 14.19 22.46 44.74
C ALA A 65 15.53 22.50 44.01
N GLN A 66 15.74 21.59 43.06
CA GLN A 66 16.77 21.77 42.06
C GLN A 66 16.27 22.81 41.05
N LYS A 67 17.13 23.80 40.80
CA LYS A 67 16.90 24.82 39.80
C LYS A 67 16.98 24.13 38.43
N GLU A 68 15.83 24.00 37.76
CA GLU A 68 15.78 23.50 36.39
C GLU A 68 16.43 24.53 35.47
N ASP A 69 17.69 24.33 35.13
CA ASP A 69 18.27 24.90 33.92
C ASP A 69 17.55 24.22 32.74
N SER A 70 16.50 24.87 32.25
CA SER A 70 15.63 24.37 31.18
C SER A 70 16.40 24.30 29.87
N VAL A 71 17.07 23.16 29.65
CA VAL A 71 17.65 22.80 28.36
C VAL A 71 16.54 22.94 27.32
N LEU A 72 16.70 23.90 26.40
CA LEU A 72 15.75 24.13 25.31
C LEU A 72 15.61 22.84 24.52
N SER A 73 14.44 22.20 24.61
CA SER A 73 14.13 20.97 23.86
C SER A 73 14.22 21.29 22.36
N PRO A 74 15.18 20.72 21.60
CA PRO A 74 15.35 21.08 20.18
C PRO A 74 14.23 20.53 19.28
N SER A 75 13.41 19.61 19.78
CA SER A 75 12.38 18.91 19.01
C SER A 75 11.09 19.71 18.83
N ALA A 76 11.21 20.92 18.27
CA ALA A 76 10.14 21.44 17.43
C ALA A 76 10.13 20.61 16.14
N PHE A 77 9.32 19.54 16.13
CA PHE A 77 9.22 18.64 14.98
C PHE A 77 8.55 19.41 13.82
N LEU A 78 9.36 19.90 12.88
CA LEU A 78 8.88 20.59 11.69
C LEU A 78 8.16 19.58 10.78
N ALA A 79 6.83 19.54 10.89
CA ALA A 79 5.97 18.82 9.98
C ALA A 79 5.85 19.60 8.66
N MET A 80 6.79 19.38 7.74
CA MET A 80 6.61 19.77 6.35
C MET A 80 5.61 18.80 5.70
N PRO A 81 4.47 19.29 5.16
CA PRO A 81 3.59 18.43 4.38
C PRO A 81 4.33 17.97 3.12
N VAL A 82 4.16 16.71 2.77
CA VAL A 82 4.65 16.13 1.51
C VAL A 82 3.44 15.87 0.65
N GLU A 83 3.35 16.57 -0.47
CA GLU A 83 2.19 16.46 -1.36
C GLU A 83 2.25 15.16 -2.16
N SER A 84 1.10 14.57 -2.44
CA SER A 84 1.02 13.32 -3.21
C SER A 84 1.69 13.44 -4.57
N SER A 85 1.63 14.61 -5.22
CA SER A 85 2.33 14.91 -6.48
C SER A 85 3.86 14.80 -6.38
N GLN A 86 4.46 15.14 -5.24
CA GLN A 86 5.90 14.99 -5.01
C GLN A 86 6.29 13.52 -4.87
N ILE A 87 5.44 12.72 -4.21
CA ILE A 87 5.62 11.27 -4.11
C ILE A 87 5.44 10.61 -5.48
N LYS A 88 4.37 10.96 -6.24
CA LYS A 88 4.13 10.48 -7.61
C LYS A 88 5.34 10.73 -8.52
N TYR A 89 5.89 11.95 -8.49
CA TYR A 89 7.11 12.30 -9.24
C TYR A 89 8.32 11.47 -8.79
N LEU A 90 8.51 11.28 -7.49
CA LEU A 90 9.64 10.50 -6.97
C LEU A 90 9.57 9.03 -7.41
N ILE A 91 8.38 8.41 -7.40
CA ILE A 91 8.22 7.01 -7.82
C ILE A 91 8.27 6.83 -9.35
N SER A 92 7.90 7.86 -10.13
CA SER A 92 8.03 7.79 -11.60
C SER A 92 9.48 7.90 -12.05
N GLU A 93 10.27 8.78 -11.42
CA GLU A 93 11.70 8.93 -11.70
C GLU A 93 12.55 7.79 -11.11
N ARG A 94 12.14 7.26 -9.95
CA ARG A 94 12.90 6.30 -9.15
C ARG A 94 12.03 5.14 -8.61
N PRO A 95 11.45 4.31 -9.48
CA PRO A 95 10.63 3.17 -9.07
C PRO A 95 11.39 2.16 -8.20
N GLU A 96 12.72 2.10 -8.31
CA GLU A 96 13.57 1.21 -7.52
C GLU A 96 13.58 1.51 -6.01
N LEU A 97 13.02 2.66 -5.60
CA LEU A 97 12.81 3.01 -4.19
C LEU A 97 11.66 2.23 -3.53
N LEU A 98 10.76 1.66 -4.33
CA LEU A 98 9.67 0.80 -3.84
C LEU A 98 10.11 -0.66 -3.78
N GLU A 99 10.79 -1.12 -4.84
CA GLU A 99 11.26 -2.49 -4.99
C GLU A 99 12.43 -2.54 -5.98
N PRO A 100 13.50 -3.33 -5.72
CA PRO A 100 14.60 -3.50 -6.67
C PRO A 100 14.10 -3.97 -8.04
N GLU A 101 14.63 -3.35 -9.10
CA GLU A 101 14.33 -3.70 -10.50
C GLU A 101 12.84 -3.58 -10.89
N LEU A 102 12.06 -2.78 -10.15
CA LEU A 102 10.76 -2.29 -10.61
C LEU A 102 10.95 -1.29 -11.76
N ASN A 103 10.38 -1.58 -12.93
CA ASN A 103 10.56 -0.80 -14.14
C ASN A 103 9.24 -0.20 -14.64
N VAL A 104 9.25 1.07 -15.04
CA VAL A 104 8.10 1.75 -15.68
C VAL A 104 7.67 0.98 -16.93
N SER A 105 6.36 0.75 -17.11
CA SER A 105 5.85 0.05 -18.30
C SER A 105 6.09 0.84 -19.59
N VAL A 106 6.38 0.11 -20.66
CA VAL A 106 6.65 0.67 -22.00
C VAL A 106 5.65 0.18 -23.04
N ASP A 107 5.46 0.97 -24.10
CA ASP A 107 4.70 0.60 -25.29
C ASP A 107 5.50 -0.33 -26.23
N ALA A 108 4.90 -0.70 -27.37
CA ALA A 108 5.49 -1.57 -28.38
C ALA A 108 6.76 -0.97 -29.01
N GLU A 109 6.81 0.35 -29.09
CA GLU A 109 7.93 1.15 -29.60
C GLU A 109 9.05 1.34 -28.56
N GLY A 110 8.79 1.01 -27.29
CA GLY A 110 9.74 1.10 -26.17
C GLY A 110 9.71 2.42 -25.41
N ASN A 111 8.74 3.30 -25.66
CA ASN A 111 8.56 4.54 -24.91
C ASN A 111 7.89 4.23 -23.56
N GLN A 112 8.28 4.94 -22.50
CA GLN A 112 7.58 4.85 -21.21
C GLN A 112 6.14 5.34 -21.34
N CYS A 113 5.19 4.50 -20.96
CA CYS A 113 3.76 4.80 -20.96
C CYS A 113 3.10 4.53 -19.61
N GLY A 114 3.84 3.99 -18.63
CA GLY A 114 3.29 3.57 -17.34
C GLY A 114 2.99 4.69 -16.33
N VAL A 115 3.53 5.90 -16.50
CA VAL A 115 3.32 7.03 -15.57
C VAL A 115 1.99 7.72 -15.87
N GLY A 116 1.13 7.90 -14.87
CA GLY A 116 -0.20 8.49 -15.04
C GLY A 116 -1.06 7.72 -16.05
N PHE A 117 -1.05 6.38 -15.95
CA PHE A 117 -1.67 5.51 -16.92
C PHE A 117 -3.20 5.51 -16.79
N GLU A 118 -3.88 6.15 -17.75
CA GLU A 118 -5.32 6.31 -17.76
C GLU A 118 -6.09 5.01 -18.04
N THR A 119 -7.15 4.76 -17.25
CA THR A 119 -8.03 3.59 -17.41
C THR A 119 -9.50 3.97 -17.26
N GLU A 120 -10.41 3.07 -17.66
CA GLU A 120 -11.86 3.24 -17.47
C GLU A 120 -12.28 3.34 -15.99
N VAL A 121 -11.41 2.95 -15.05
CA VAL A 121 -11.61 3.03 -13.60
C VAL A 121 -10.71 4.09 -12.93
N GLY A 122 -10.13 4.99 -13.74
CA GLY A 122 -9.28 6.11 -13.34
C GLY A 122 -7.77 5.88 -13.52
N GLU A 123 -7.00 6.96 -13.41
CA GLU A 123 -5.54 7.02 -13.51
C GLU A 123 -4.85 6.05 -12.53
N ILE A 124 -3.86 5.30 -13.02
CA ILE A 124 -2.85 4.59 -12.23
C ILE A 124 -1.60 5.47 -12.16
N ASP A 125 -1.12 5.80 -10.96
CA ASP A 125 -0.01 6.75 -10.80
C ASP A 125 1.27 6.24 -11.45
N LEU A 126 1.57 4.94 -11.25
CA LEU A 126 2.62 4.23 -11.96
C LEU A 126 2.21 2.77 -12.21
N LEU A 127 2.08 2.40 -13.49
CA LEU A 127 1.98 1.03 -13.96
C LEU A 127 3.39 0.51 -14.31
N ALA A 128 3.83 -0.54 -13.63
CA ALA A 128 5.19 -1.04 -13.70
C ALA A 128 5.26 -2.57 -13.91
N ARG A 129 6.48 -3.05 -14.15
CA ARG A 129 6.85 -4.47 -14.27
C ARG A 129 7.90 -4.79 -13.22
N SER A 130 7.69 -5.85 -12.45
CA SER A 130 8.69 -6.38 -11.51
C SER A 130 9.82 -7.10 -12.24
N LEU A 131 10.89 -7.48 -11.50
CA LEU A 131 11.95 -8.37 -11.99
C LEU A 131 11.41 -9.70 -12.56
N SER A 132 10.38 -10.27 -11.93
CA SER A 132 9.69 -11.49 -12.39
C SER A 132 8.86 -11.31 -13.65
N GLY A 133 8.62 -10.08 -14.10
CA GLY A 133 7.69 -9.79 -15.19
C GLY A 133 6.22 -9.92 -14.78
N ASP A 134 5.89 -9.59 -13.52
CA ASP A 134 4.51 -9.42 -13.08
C ASP A 134 4.05 -7.97 -13.29
N TRP A 135 2.75 -7.75 -13.39
CA TRP A 135 2.20 -6.40 -13.43
C TRP A 135 2.11 -5.81 -12.02
N VAL A 136 2.64 -4.61 -11.85
CA VAL A 136 2.63 -3.88 -10.58
C VAL A 136 1.87 -2.57 -10.76
N VAL A 137 0.77 -2.42 -10.05
CA VAL A 137 -0.04 -1.19 -9.98
C VAL A 137 0.41 -0.40 -8.77
N VAL A 138 0.98 0.78 -8.96
CA VAL A 138 1.40 1.66 -7.87
C VAL A 138 0.44 2.84 -7.75
N MET A 139 -0.02 3.11 -6.53
CA MET A 139 -0.93 4.21 -6.20
C MET A 139 -0.45 4.98 -4.97
N VAL A 140 -0.63 6.29 -4.98
CA VAL A 140 -0.38 7.22 -3.87
C VAL A 140 -1.72 7.73 -3.35
N ALA A 141 -2.07 7.36 -2.11
CA ALA A 141 -3.29 7.85 -1.49
C ALA A 141 -3.25 9.39 -1.32
N GLY A 142 -4.37 10.05 -1.61
CA GLY A 142 -4.53 11.48 -1.37
C GLY A 142 -4.51 11.83 0.11
N SER A 143 -3.85 12.94 0.46
CA SER A 143 -3.77 13.48 1.82
C SER A 143 -5.09 14.09 2.33
N ASP A 144 -6.03 14.39 1.43
CA ASP A 144 -7.32 15.02 1.70
C ASP A 144 -8.44 14.03 2.07
N GLY A 145 -8.22 12.73 1.89
CA GLY A 145 -9.23 11.68 2.13
C GLY A 145 -10.44 11.74 1.20
N ALA A 146 -10.38 12.46 0.08
CA ALA A 146 -11.53 12.66 -0.82
C ALA A 146 -11.97 11.37 -1.55
N THR A 147 -11.16 10.32 -1.54
CA THR A 147 -11.47 9.02 -2.14
C THR A 147 -10.79 7.91 -1.32
N ASP A 148 -11.54 6.84 -1.03
CA ASP A 148 -11.00 5.67 -0.34
C ASP A 148 -9.96 4.96 -1.24
N PRO A 149 -8.69 4.86 -0.80
CA PRO A 149 -7.62 4.29 -1.63
C PRO A 149 -7.78 2.77 -1.85
N ILE A 150 -8.46 2.04 -0.96
CA ILE A 150 -8.55 0.57 -1.04
C ILE A 150 -9.47 0.10 -2.18
N PRO A 151 -10.75 0.55 -2.29
CA PRO A 151 -11.59 0.26 -3.44
C PRO A 151 -10.98 0.78 -4.75
N SER A 152 -10.25 1.90 -4.70
CA SER A 152 -9.58 2.50 -5.85
C SER A 152 -8.44 1.64 -6.37
N MET A 153 -7.62 1.09 -5.49
CA MET A 153 -6.57 0.12 -5.81
C MET A 153 -7.17 -1.17 -6.39
N LEU A 154 -8.17 -1.77 -5.71
CA LEU A 154 -8.79 -3.02 -6.15
C LEU A 154 -9.43 -2.93 -7.54
N GLN A 155 -10.05 -1.79 -7.89
CA GLN A 155 -10.57 -1.55 -9.24
C GLN A 155 -9.47 -1.57 -10.30
N ARG A 156 -8.34 -0.91 -10.04
CA ARG A 156 -7.20 -0.83 -10.97
C ARG A 156 -6.51 -2.18 -11.14
N LEU A 157 -6.31 -2.93 -10.05
CA LEU A 157 -5.82 -4.30 -10.09
C LEU A 157 -6.73 -5.20 -10.92
N GLY A 158 -8.04 -5.14 -10.70
CA GLY A 158 -9.02 -5.88 -11.49
C GLY A 158 -9.03 -5.48 -12.97
N TRP A 159 -8.82 -4.20 -13.29
CA TRP A 159 -8.72 -3.72 -14.67
C TRP A 159 -7.45 -4.21 -15.35
N VAL A 160 -6.28 -4.10 -14.71
CA VAL A 160 -4.99 -4.56 -15.24
C VAL A 160 -5.00 -6.09 -15.41
N GLN A 161 -5.47 -6.84 -14.42
CA GLN A 161 -5.58 -8.29 -14.48
C GLN A 161 -6.53 -8.77 -15.61
N LYS A 162 -7.55 -7.97 -15.96
CA LYS A 162 -8.52 -8.30 -17.01
C LYS A 162 -8.04 -7.93 -18.42
N HIS A 163 -7.25 -6.86 -18.57
CA HIS A 163 -6.92 -6.30 -19.88
C HIS A 163 -5.45 -6.41 -20.29
N LEU A 164 -4.52 -6.59 -19.34
CA LEU A 164 -3.07 -6.62 -19.59
C LEU A 164 -2.39 -7.94 -19.18
N CYS A 165 -2.98 -8.74 -18.29
CA CYS A 165 -2.44 -10.06 -17.96
C CYS A 165 -2.78 -11.12 -19.03
N GLY A 166 -1.76 -11.83 -19.50
CA GLY A 166 -1.90 -13.11 -20.17
C GLY A 166 -2.27 -14.25 -19.20
N SER A 167 -2.45 -15.46 -19.74
CA SER A 167 -2.75 -16.64 -18.92
C SER A 167 -1.60 -16.95 -17.96
N GLY A 168 -1.90 -17.08 -16.66
CA GLY A 168 -0.91 -17.33 -15.61
C GLY A 168 -0.13 -16.10 -15.13
N GLN A 169 -0.26 -14.94 -15.78
CA GLN A 169 0.30 -13.69 -15.27
C GLN A 169 -0.54 -13.13 -14.13
N ILE A 170 0.14 -12.60 -13.10
CA ILE A 170 -0.49 -11.95 -11.95
C ILE A 170 -0.31 -10.43 -12.00
N THR A 171 -1.26 -9.75 -11.39
CA THR A 171 -1.18 -8.33 -11.02
C THR A 171 -1.13 -8.23 -9.50
N ARG A 172 -0.23 -7.41 -8.96
CA ARG A 172 -0.25 -6.98 -7.56
C ARG A 172 -0.17 -5.47 -7.45
N GLY A 173 -0.50 -4.95 -6.26
CA GLY A 173 -0.52 -3.54 -5.95
C GLY A 173 0.61 -3.11 -5.00
N ILE A 174 1.07 -1.87 -5.15
CA ILE A 174 1.80 -1.15 -4.10
C ILE A 174 1.00 0.12 -3.79
N LEU A 175 0.43 0.19 -2.58
CA LEU A 175 -0.36 1.33 -2.13
C LEU A 175 0.44 2.16 -1.12
N LEU A 176 0.87 3.34 -1.55
CA LEU A 176 1.57 4.32 -0.72
C LEU A 176 0.56 5.13 0.09
N VAL A 177 0.73 5.18 1.42
CA VAL A 177 -0.09 5.95 2.37
C VAL A 177 0.80 6.74 3.35
N ASP A 178 0.46 8.00 3.64
CA ASP A 178 1.18 8.79 4.66
C ASP A 178 1.02 8.15 6.05
N ARG A 179 -0.22 7.75 6.37
CA ARG A 179 -0.58 7.11 7.64
C ARG A 179 -1.60 6.00 7.44
N MET A 180 -1.35 4.90 8.13
CA MET A 180 -2.28 3.77 8.26
C MET A 180 -3.14 3.98 9.52
N ASP A 181 -4.43 4.29 9.34
CA ASP A 181 -5.42 4.17 10.42
C ASP A 181 -5.75 2.69 10.71
N GLU A 182 -6.48 2.42 11.78
CA GLU A 182 -6.76 1.04 12.19
C GLU A 182 -7.66 0.31 11.18
N THR A 183 -8.55 1.03 10.50
CA THR A 183 -9.40 0.50 9.42
C THR A 183 -8.57 0.01 8.24
N THR A 184 -7.63 0.85 7.78
CA THR A 184 -6.70 0.55 6.68
C THR A 184 -5.80 -0.62 7.04
N ARG A 185 -5.37 -0.76 8.30
CA ARG A 185 -4.58 -1.92 8.76
C ARG A 185 -5.34 -3.24 8.65
N TYR A 186 -6.63 -3.28 9.00
CA TYR A 186 -7.44 -4.49 8.85
C TYR A 186 -7.60 -4.87 7.38
N ALA A 187 -7.82 -3.89 6.49
CA ALA A 187 -7.86 -4.13 5.06
C ALA A 187 -6.50 -4.61 4.51
N ALA A 188 -5.40 -3.99 4.94
CA ALA A 188 -4.04 -4.39 4.56
C ALA A 188 -3.72 -5.84 4.96
N ALA A 189 -4.10 -6.24 6.18
CA ALA A 189 -3.93 -7.62 6.64
C ALA A 189 -4.74 -8.63 5.81
N ALA A 190 -5.90 -8.24 5.26
CA ALA A 190 -6.72 -9.09 4.40
C ALA A 190 -6.25 -9.11 2.92
N LEU A 191 -5.41 -8.15 2.51
CA LEU A 191 -4.94 -7.99 1.13
C LEU A 191 -3.44 -8.30 0.95
N ALA A 192 -2.74 -8.71 2.00
CA ALA A 192 -1.28 -8.85 2.05
C ALA A 192 -0.66 -9.76 0.97
N ASP A 193 -1.41 -10.73 0.43
CA ASP A 193 -0.96 -11.60 -0.67
C ASP A 193 -1.03 -10.91 -2.06
N SER A 194 -1.56 -9.69 -2.13
CA SER A 194 -1.92 -9.01 -3.39
C SER A 194 -1.64 -7.50 -3.42
N VAL A 195 -1.49 -6.85 -2.26
CA VAL A 195 -1.22 -5.41 -2.12
C VAL A 195 -0.21 -5.17 -1.01
N ASP A 196 0.95 -4.65 -1.39
CA ASP A 196 1.95 -4.12 -0.48
C ASP A 196 1.53 -2.72 -0.01
N PHE A 197 1.41 -2.49 1.30
CA PHE A 197 1.08 -1.18 1.86
C PHE A 197 2.35 -0.50 2.38
N VAL A 198 2.71 0.63 1.77
CA VAL A 198 3.99 1.32 1.99
C VAL A 198 3.78 2.69 2.62
N THR A 199 4.56 3.00 3.65
CA THR A 199 4.67 4.36 4.22
C THR A 199 6.06 4.92 3.95
N TRP A 200 6.17 6.22 3.69
CA TRP A 200 7.46 6.88 3.45
C TRP A 200 7.93 7.71 4.65
N ARG A 201 9.22 8.09 4.64
CA ARG A 201 9.80 9.11 5.51
C ARG A 201 10.82 9.91 4.72
N MET A 202 10.76 11.24 4.83
CA MET A 202 11.78 12.12 4.24
C MET A 202 12.74 12.60 5.32
N SER A 203 14.01 12.76 4.94
CA SER A 203 15.04 13.41 5.74
C SER A 203 15.66 14.53 4.91
N LEU A 204 15.95 15.67 5.54
CA LEU A 204 16.55 16.83 4.90
C LEU A 204 17.83 17.20 5.65
N GLN A 205 18.92 17.33 4.91
CA GLN A 205 20.24 17.73 5.41
C GLN A 205 20.69 18.98 4.66
N PHE A 206 21.20 19.96 5.39
CA PHE A 206 21.82 21.16 4.83
C PHE A 206 23.33 21.06 5.00
N GLU A 207 24.07 21.31 3.93
CA GLU A 207 25.53 21.33 3.94
C GLU A 207 26.03 22.73 3.56
N PRO A 208 27.04 23.28 4.26
CA PRO A 208 27.63 24.56 3.89
C PRO A 208 28.40 24.41 2.58
N MET A 209 28.14 25.29 1.62
CA MET A 209 28.95 25.38 0.40
C MET A 209 30.36 25.86 0.78
N PRO A 210 31.43 25.11 0.46
CA PRO A 210 32.80 25.59 0.66
C PRO A 210 33.08 26.80 -0.24
N SER A 211 33.71 27.82 0.33
CA SER A 211 34.13 29.07 -0.31
C SER A 211 35.42 28.93 -1.11
#